data_AF-A0A813JE44-F1
#
_entry.id   AF-A0A813JE44-F1
#
_cell.length_a   1.000
_cell.length_b   1.000
_cell.length_c   1.000
_cell.angle_alpha   90.00
_cell.angle_beta   90.00
_cell.angle_gamma   90.00
#
_symmetry.space_group_name_H-M   'P 1'
#
loop_
_entity.id
_entity.type
_entity.pdbx_description
1 polymer ?
#
loop_
_entity_poly.entity_id
_entity_poly.type
_entity_poly.pdbx_seq_one_letter_code
_entity_poly.pdbx_strand_id
1 'polypeptide(L)'
;MAEALQGADSAQPVADLLESVGAELSDARQHVYLVTFARLLAATLAANPARRDPSGFSREQIGSCLQDAIDNPMAYAVGGRPRSNQGGIVVKYVVFRETRQDGSYHFHIAAKLTSSQRFSAFKRTLLQRHGLVSNWSCSHSSFWSAVRYGFVPSEAKPVVDAQCFQWAADGLAWDLFEASQEPFRADSWRQRREKKDKQAEAEGKSIGFTKLDLLSLVLSKNLRTKRKLLTYAQNHGTVPMQSFLSKHQRRLPEFIEDALEWESAPAESAVEELTDWDLLCQAADQPCPHGDQCVYKTACDQIFELNAASFSWVSLAVALRSVIVSGPSKTRRVPFLVGSTNSGKSTLLESFDSLFGEVNVFHLPALTDKRFALRNWLRHKRFVFWDEFKPVQFAEAECLPIPQFLKAFNGDLFEIQVPQNAHDGNVDFRWTRGVRPLQPKSEVCSPPQSL
;
A
#
# COMPACT_ATOMS: atom_id res chain seq x y z
N MET A 1 61.33 36.65 25.71
CA MET A 1 59.89 36.55 26.02
C MET A 1 59.12 36.86 24.74
N ALA A 2 58.07 36.07 24.48
CA ALA A 2 57.16 36.10 23.33
C ALA A 2 57.72 35.55 22.00
N GLU A 3 57.48 34.26 21.74
CA GLU A 3 56.50 33.84 20.71
C GLU A 3 56.29 32.32 20.82
N ALA A 4 55.24 31.94 21.55
CA ALA A 4 54.69 30.59 21.53
C ALA A 4 53.42 30.65 20.69
N LEU A 5 53.52 30.25 19.41
CA LEU A 5 52.38 29.98 18.56
C LEU A 5 51.70 28.71 19.06
N GLN A 6 50.69 28.88 19.92
CA GLN A 6 49.74 27.83 20.28
C GLN A 6 48.87 27.50 19.05
N GLY A 7 49.16 26.35 18.44
CA GLY A 7 48.25 25.71 17.49
C GLY A 7 47.10 25.05 18.25
N ALA A 8 45.97 25.76 18.36
CA ALA A 8 44.71 25.21 18.86
C ALA A 8 43.57 25.91 18.13
N ASP A 9 43.03 25.30 17.04
CA ASP A 9 41.61 25.44 16.65
C ASP A 9 41.14 24.57 15.44
N SER A 10 41.69 23.37 15.21
CA SER A 10 41.29 22.55 14.04
C SER A 10 40.42 21.33 14.35
N ALA A 11 40.14 21.02 15.61
CA ALA A 11 39.40 19.82 16.03
C ALA A 11 37.89 20.05 16.26
N GLN A 12 37.48 21.28 16.62
CA GLN A 12 36.07 21.65 16.85
C GLN A 12 35.13 21.30 15.67
N PRO A 13 35.47 21.59 14.41
CA PRO A 13 34.52 21.46 13.28
C PRO A 13 34.12 20.03 12.93
N VAL A 14 34.91 19.04 13.38
CA VAL A 14 34.65 17.61 13.16
C VAL A 14 33.85 17.04 14.33
N ALA A 15 34.09 17.50 15.55
CA ALA A 15 33.31 17.10 16.73
C ALA A 15 31.84 17.53 16.60
N ASP A 16 31.58 18.78 16.19
CA ASP A 16 30.22 19.31 15.99
C ASP A 16 29.47 18.56 14.87
N LEU A 17 30.20 18.09 13.85
CA LEU A 17 29.63 17.24 12.80
C LEU A 17 29.24 15.86 13.32
N LEU A 18 30.10 15.24 14.12
CA LEU A 18 29.84 13.90 14.65
C LEU A 18 28.66 13.92 15.62
N GLU A 19 28.51 15.00 16.41
CA GLU A 19 27.37 15.18 17.31
C GLU A 19 26.05 15.34 16.53
N SER A 20 26.05 16.13 15.45
CA SER A 20 24.85 16.38 14.64
C SER A 20 24.42 15.21 13.73
N VAL A 21 25.32 14.27 13.43
CA VAL A 21 25.05 13.09 12.60
C VAL A 21 24.73 11.85 13.47
N GLY A 22 25.11 11.85 14.75
CA GLY A 22 24.86 10.76 15.70
C GLY A 22 25.92 9.67 15.67
N ALA A 23 25.97 8.87 16.75
CA ALA A 23 26.99 7.83 16.95
C ALA A 23 26.91 6.69 15.92
N GLU A 24 28.08 6.24 15.45
CA GLU A 24 28.19 5.04 14.64
C GLU A 24 28.12 3.78 15.50
N LEU A 25 27.12 2.93 15.26
CA LEU A 25 27.02 1.62 15.88
C LEU A 25 27.49 0.56 14.87
N SER A 26 28.76 0.16 14.95
CA SER A 26 29.42 -0.72 13.97
C SER A 26 28.70 -2.05 13.71
N ASP A 27 27.99 -2.58 14.70
CA ASP A 27 27.22 -3.81 14.61
C ASP A 27 25.75 -3.63 14.21
N ALA A 28 25.28 -2.39 14.08
CA ALA A 28 23.91 -2.08 13.71
C ALA A 28 23.58 -2.65 12.33
N ARG A 29 22.46 -3.37 12.28
CA ARG A 29 21.87 -3.88 11.05
C ARG A 29 20.65 -3.05 10.70
N GLN A 30 20.74 -2.31 9.60
CA GLN A 30 19.65 -1.43 9.17
C GLN A 30 19.33 -1.62 7.68
N HIS A 31 18.09 -1.31 7.33
CA HIS A 31 17.65 -1.20 5.94
C HIS A 31 17.90 0.19 5.34
N VAL A 32 18.20 1.16 6.20
CA VAL A 32 18.32 2.57 5.81
C VAL A 32 19.55 3.13 6.51
N TYR A 33 20.30 3.95 5.78
CA TYR A 33 21.43 4.68 6.32
C TYR A 33 21.41 6.13 5.85
N LEU A 34 21.84 7.04 6.72
CA LEU A 34 22.24 8.38 6.33
C LEU A 34 23.78 8.43 6.37
N VAL A 35 24.39 8.53 5.19
CA VAL A 35 25.84 8.49 5.01
C VAL A 35 26.37 9.90 4.78
N THR A 36 27.37 10.31 5.55
CA THR A 36 27.97 11.65 5.47
C THR A 36 29.39 11.58 4.95
N PHE A 37 29.71 12.37 3.93
CA PHE A 37 31.05 12.54 3.38
C PHE A 37 31.52 13.98 3.65
N ALA A 38 32.34 14.14 4.67
CA ALA A 38 32.89 15.43 5.06
C ALA A 38 34.17 15.76 4.29
N ARG A 39 34.45 17.06 4.12
CA ARG A 39 35.74 17.49 3.56
C ARG A 39 36.88 17.06 4.47
N LEU A 40 37.97 16.66 3.83
CA LEU A 40 39.21 16.34 4.53
C LEU A 40 40.04 17.61 4.68
N LEU A 41 40.63 17.80 5.85
CA LEU A 41 41.58 18.89 6.09
C LEU A 41 42.81 18.69 5.19
N ALA A 42 43.41 19.80 4.72
CA ALA A 42 44.59 19.75 3.86
C ALA A 42 45.73 18.91 4.45
N ALA A 43 45.96 19.02 5.77
CA ALA A 43 46.94 18.20 6.48
C ALA A 43 46.64 16.69 6.42
N THR A 44 45.36 16.30 6.44
CA THR A 44 44.94 14.89 6.32
C THR A 44 45.19 14.35 4.92
N LEU A 45 44.94 15.16 3.88
CA LEU A 45 45.24 14.80 2.50
C LEU A 45 46.75 14.69 2.26
N ALA A 46 47.55 15.63 2.81
CA ALA A 46 49.01 15.58 2.73
C ALA A 46 49.59 14.34 3.42
N ALA A 47 49.04 13.96 4.57
CA ALA A 47 49.47 12.77 5.32
C ALA A 47 49.03 11.45 4.66
N ASN A 48 47.98 11.45 3.83
CA ASN A 48 47.48 10.25 3.18
C ASN A 48 46.95 10.56 1.77
N PRO A 49 47.84 10.58 0.75
CA PRO A 49 47.50 10.94 -0.62
C PRO A 49 46.48 10.01 -1.30
N ALA A 50 46.25 8.81 -0.75
CA ALA A 50 45.25 7.87 -1.26
C ALA A 50 43.81 8.31 -0.93
N ARG A 51 43.63 9.24 0.03
CA ARG A 51 42.31 9.80 0.36
C ARG A 51 41.94 10.91 -0.61
N ARG A 52 40.68 10.97 -1.00
CA ARG A 52 40.14 11.97 -1.92
C ARG A 52 39.21 12.93 -1.17
N ASP A 53 39.33 14.23 -1.42
CA ASP A 53 38.37 15.21 -0.92
C ASP A 53 37.04 15.04 -1.69
N PRO A 54 35.90 14.86 -0.99
CA PRO A 54 34.58 14.81 -1.62
C PRO A 54 34.27 16.05 -2.50
N SER A 55 34.92 17.19 -2.27
CA SER A 55 34.70 18.41 -3.05
C SER A 55 34.99 18.28 -4.56
N GLY A 56 35.77 17.25 -4.95
CA GLY A 56 36.04 16.93 -6.36
C GLY A 56 34.98 16.06 -7.04
N PHE A 57 33.89 15.71 -6.35
CA PHE A 57 32.85 14.82 -6.86
C PHE A 57 31.54 15.56 -7.12
N SER A 58 30.85 15.18 -8.18
CA SER A 58 29.43 15.52 -8.36
C SER A 58 28.55 14.67 -7.42
N ARG A 59 27.29 15.09 -7.24
CA ARG A 59 26.30 14.32 -6.48
C ARG A 59 26.05 12.93 -7.06
N GLU A 60 26.04 12.82 -8.38
CA GLU A 60 25.91 11.56 -9.09
C GLU A 60 27.12 10.65 -8.83
N GLN A 61 28.33 11.18 -9.00
CA GLN A 61 29.56 10.41 -8.80
C GLN A 61 29.68 9.87 -7.36
N ILE A 62 29.39 10.69 -6.35
CA ILE A 62 29.45 10.22 -4.95
C ILE A 62 28.35 9.19 -4.65
N GLY A 63 27.17 9.34 -5.26
CA GLY A 63 26.11 8.34 -5.23
C GLY A 63 26.56 7.01 -5.84
N SER A 64 27.17 7.04 -7.03
CA SER A 64 27.70 5.84 -7.69
C SER A 64 28.80 5.15 -6.89
N CYS A 65 29.70 5.92 -6.24
CA CYS A 65 30.70 5.36 -5.33
C CYS A 65 30.05 4.63 -4.14
N LEU A 66 28.99 5.19 -3.56
CA LEU A 66 28.23 4.53 -2.49
C LEU A 66 27.55 3.26 -2.99
N GLN A 67 26.89 3.33 -4.13
CA GLN A 67 26.21 2.18 -4.73
C GLN A 67 27.19 1.03 -5.00
N ASP A 68 28.32 1.30 -5.66
CA ASP A 68 29.36 0.30 -5.91
C ASP A 68 29.91 -0.30 -4.61
N ALA A 69 30.10 0.52 -3.57
CA ALA A 69 30.58 0.01 -2.29
C ALA A 69 29.59 -0.91 -1.57
N ILE A 70 28.28 -0.72 -1.80
CA ILE A 70 27.20 -1.52 -1.20
C ILE A 70 26.95 -2.80 -2.00
N ASP A 71 26.92 -2.69 -3.33
CA ASP A 71 26.65 -3.81 -4.23
C ASP A 71 27.87 -4.72 -4.39
N ASN A 72 29.08 -4.16 -4.36
CA ASN A 72 30.35 -4.89 -4.50
C ASN A 72 31.28 -4.71 -3.28
N PRO A 73 30.85 -5.10 -2.06
CA PRO A 73 31.65 -4.89 -0.86
C PRO A 73 32.93 -5.75 -0.90
N MET A 74 34.06 -5.16 -0.51
CA MET A 74 35.31 -5.88 -0.35
C MET A 74 35.17 -6.96 0.72
N ALA A 75 35.55 -8.20 0.37
CA ALA A 75 35.55 -9.32 1.30
C ALA A 75 36.51 -9.05 2.46
N TYR A 76 36.21 -9.63 3.63
CA TYR A 76 37.19 -9.74 4.69
C TYR A 76 38.27 -10.73 4.24
N ALA A 77 39.55 -10.39 4.44
CA ALA A 77 40.68 -11.26 4.11
C ALA A 77 40.65 -12.60 4.89
N VAL A 78 39.80 -12.74 5.90
CA VAL A 78 39.71 -13.92 6.76
C VAL A 78 38.25 -14.40 6.85
N GLY A 79 37.95 -15.53 6.20
CA GLY A 79 36.90 -16.45 6.62
C GLY A 79 35.43 -16.17 6.25
N GLY A 80 35.13 -15.24 5.35
CA GLY A 80 33.74 -15.00 4.91
C GLY A 80 33.35 -15.86 3.70
N ARG A 81 32.19 -16.54 3.74
CA ARG A 81 31.60 -17.15 2.53
C ARG A 81 31.34 -16.02 1.51
N PRO A 82 31.77 -16.15 0.23
CA PRO A 82 31.47 -15.18 -0.80
C PRO A 82 29.96 -14.96 -0.84
N ARG A 83 29.53 -13.70 -0.94
CA ARG A 83 28.12 -13.40 -1.18
C ARG A 83 27.75 -14.07 -2.50
N SER A 84 26.73 -14.91 -2.51
CA SER A 84 26.11 -15.34 -3.77
C SER A 84 25.75 -14.08 -4.55
N ASN A 85 25.93 -14.10 -5.87
CA ASN A 85 25.72 -12.99 -6.81
C ASN A 85 24.22 -12.59 -6.87
N GLN A 86 23.69 -12.17 -5.72
CA GLN A 86 22.38 -11.54 -5.58
C GLN A 86 22.59 -10.12 -6.12
N GLY A 87 21.77 -9.73 -7.10
CA GLY A 87 21.88 -8.42 -7.75
C GLY A 87 21.89 -7.24 -6.76
N GLY A 88 22.03 -6.02 -7.30
CA GLY A 88 22.15 -4.80 -6.50
C GLY A 88 21.14 -4.74 -5.35
N ILE A 89 21.63 -4.50 -4.14
CA ILE A 89 20.80 -4.47 -2.92
C ILE A 89 20.35 -3.05 -2.58
N VAL A 90 20.91 -2.05 -3.25
CA VAL A 90 20.46 -0.66 -3.13
C VAL A 90 19.14 -0.53 -3.89
N VAL A 91 18.07 -0.25 -3.16
CA VAL A 91 16.76 0.00 -3.76
C VAL A 91 16.75 1.40 -4.35
N LYS A 92 17.25 2.37 -3.55
CA LYS A 92 16.97 3.78 -3.77
C LYS A 92 17.83 4.70 -2.90
N TYR A 93 18.28 5.83 -3.42
CA TYR A 93 19.00 6.84 -2.62
C TYR A 93 18.81 8.27 -3.15
N VAL A 94 19.11 9.24 -2.27
CA VAL A 94 19.17 10.66 -2.62
C VAL A 94 20.43 11.28 -2.01
N VAL A 95 21.11 12.12 -2.80
CA VAL A 95 22.35 12.81 -2.43
C VAL A 95 22.07 14.30 -2.27
N PHE A 96 22.32 14.81 -1.07
CA PHE A 96 22.23 16.22 -0.70
C PHE A 96 23.63 16.80 -0.53
N ARG A 97 23.82 18.05 -0.96
CA ARG A 97 25.01 18.86 -0.70
C ARG A 97 24.66 19.92 0.33
N GLU A 98 25.12 19.73 1.56
CA GLU A 98 24.89 20.66 2.66
C GLU A 98 26.03 21.67 2.77
N THR A 99 25.71 22.93 2.53
CA THR A 99 26.64 24.07 2.66
C THR A 99 26.66 24.56 4.10
N ARG A 100 27.86 24.66 4.68
CA ARG A 100 28.11 25.25 6.00
C ARG A 100 28.22 26.77 5.92
N GLN A 101 28.19 27.42 7.09
CA GLN A 101 28.33 28.87 7.20
C GLN A 101 29.66 29.40 6.65
N ASP A 102 30.73 28.60 6.69
CA ASP A 102 32.06 28.93 6.14
C ASP A 102 32.16 28.77 4.62
N GLY A 103 31.04 28.41 3.94
CA GLY A 103 31.00 28.14 2.51
C GLY A 103 31.56 26.77 2.09
N SER A 104 32.12 26.00 3.03
CA SER A 104 32.46 24.60 2.78
C SER A 104 31.18 23.77 2.71
N TYR A 105 31.25 22.57 2.12
CA TYR A 105 30.10 21.69 2.04
C TYR A 105 30.48 20.24 2.27
N HIS A 106 29.50 19.45 2.66
CA HIS A 106 29.62 18.00 2.78
C HIS A 106 28.43 17.34 2.07
N PHE A 107 28.57 16.06 1.74
CA PHE A 107 27.47 15.30 1.15
C PHE A 107 26.78 14.46 2.21
N HIS A 108 25.45 14.43 2.14
CA HIS A 108 24.61 13.47 2.83
C HIS A 108 23.92 12.57 1.82
N ILE A 109 23.94 11.26 2.05
CA ILE A 109 23.24 10.30 1.21
C ILE A 109 22.26 9.52 2.08
N ALA A 110 20.96 9.71 1.84
CA ALA A 110 19.93 8.85 2.41
C ALA A 110 19.76 7.63 1.48
N ALA A 111 20.12 6.44 1.95
CA ALA A 111 20.10 5.21 1.16
C ALA A 111 19.16 4.16 1.77
N LYS A 112 18.36 3.49 0.95
CA LYS A 112 17.48 2.37 1.30
C LYS A 112 17.96 1.09 0.62
N LEU A 113 18.02 0.01 1.40
CA LEU A 113 18.45 -1.32 0.99
C LEU A 113 17.26 -2.30 0.96
N THR A 114 17.39 -3.36 0.16
CA THR A 114 16.40 -4.45 0.05
C THR A 114 16.30 -5.25 1.34
N SER A 115 17.41 -5.35 2.09
CA SER A 115 17.52 -6.14 3.31
C SER A 115 18.37 -5.42 4.36
N SER A 116 18.23 -5.83 5.61
CA SER A 116 19.03 -5.28 6.72
C SER A 116 20.48 -5.72 6.59
N GLN A 117 21.42 -4.78 6.54
CA GLN A 117 22.84 -5.05 6.33
C GLN A 117 23.69 -4.36 7.41
N ARG A 118 24.96 -4.76 7.55
CA ARG A 118 25.96 -4.01 8.33
C ARG A 118 26.79 -3.14 7.38
N PHE A 119 27.13 -1.92 7.78
CA PHE A 119 27.85 -0.99 6.92
C PHE A 119 29.38 -1.12 6.94
N SER A 120 29.96 -1.94 7.83
CA SER A 120 31.42 -2.01 8.02
C SER A 120 32.18 -2.40 6.74
N ALA A 121 31.63 -3.33 5.94
CA ALA A 121 32.21 -3.70 4.65
C ALA A 121 32.06 -2.60 3.60
N PHE A 122 30.92 -1.89 3.60
CA PHE A 122 30.67 -0.77 2.67
C PHE A 122 31.62 0.40 2.96
N LYS A 123 31.76 0.77 4.24
CA LYS A 123 32.67 1.82 4.70
C LYS A 123 34.13 1.50 4.36
N ARG A 124 34.56 0.24 4.53
CA ARG A 124 35.90 -0.19 4.08
C ARG A 124 36.07 -0.04 2.58
N THR A 125 35.07 -0.46 1.81
CA THR A 125 35.12 -0.40 0.35
C THR A 125 35.19 1.03 -0.16
N LEU A 126 34.38 1.94 0.40
CA LEU A 126 34.47 3.38 0.14
C LEU A 126 35.88 3.92 0.40
N LEU A 127 36.48 3.55 1.53
CA LEU A 127 37.81 4.02 1.89
C LEU A 127 38.90 3.45 0.97
N GLN A 128 38.90 2.15 0.75
CA GLN A 128 39.99 1.46 0.04
C GLN A 128 39.90 1.59 -1.48
N ARG A 129 38.70 1.51 -2.06
CA ARG A 129 38.49 1.57 -3.51
C ARG A 129 38.31 2.99 -4.02
N HIS A 130 37.56 3.81 -3.28
CA HIS A 130 37.18 5.15 -3.71
C HIS A 130 37.97 6.26 -3.01
N GLY A 131 38.77 5.93 -1.99
CA GLY A 131 39.51 6.93 -1.20
C GLY A 131 38.61 7.81 -0.33
N LEU A 132 37.34 7.44 -0.13
CA LEU A 132 36.33 8.27 0.54
C LEU A 132 36.18 7.88 2.00
N VAL A 133 36.32 8.86 2.89
CA VAL A 133 35.99 8.70 4.32
C VAL A 133 34.51 9.03 4.51
N SER A 134 33.77 8.10 5.11
CA SER A 134 32.32 8.24 5.32
C SER A 134 31.93 8.01 6.78
N ASN A 135 30.98 8.79 7.28
CA ASN A 135 30.29 8.55 8.54
C ASN A 135 28.90 7.94 8.29
N TRP A 136 28.48 6.94 9.06
CA TRP A 136 27.22 6.22 8.88
C TRP A 136 26.31 6.39 10.10
N SER A 137 25.33 7.29 9.98
CA SER A 137 24.36 7.51 11.04
C SER A 137 23.42 6.33 11.20
N CYS A 138 23.25 5.88 12.45
CA CYS A 138 22.33 4.82 12.84
C CYS A 138 21.04 5.34 13.51
N SER A 139 20.84 6.66 13.58
CA SER A 139 19.66 7.27 14.23
C SER A 139 18.39 7.19 13.38
N HIS A 140 18.53 6.94 12.07
CA HIS A 140 17.43 6.87 11.12
C HIS A 140 16.97 5.43 10.87
N SER A 141 15.87 5.02 11.50
CA SER A 141 15.31 3.68 11.32
C SER A 141 14.47 3.51 10.05
N SER A 142 14.14 4.61 9.36
CA SER A 142 13.21 4.65 8.23
C SER A 142 13.69 5.62 7.16
N PHE A 143 13.41 5.33 5.89
CA PHE A 143 13.92 6.14 4.77
C PHE A 143 13.43 7.58 4.84
N TRP A 144 12.16 7.79 5.21
CA TRP A 144 11.58 9.12 5.32
C TRP A 144 12.33 10.04 6.27
N SER A 145 12.85 9.52 7.39
CA SER A 145 13.53 10.36 8.37
C SER A 145 14.92 10.78 7.86
N ALA A 146 15.60 9.92 7.10
CA ALA A 146 16.86 10.25 6.46
C ALA A 146 16.67 11.26 5.31
N VAL A 147 15.62 11.11 4.49
CA VAL A 147 15.28 12.09 3.44
C VAL A 147 14.90 13.43 4.07
N ARG A 148 14.03 13.43 5.09
CA ARG A 148 13.58 14.64 5.79
C ARG A 148 14.75 15.44 6.35
N TYR A 149 15.78 14.77 6.86
CA TYR A 149 16.99 15.42 7.37
C TYR A 149 17.69 16.28 6.31
N GLY A 150 17.79 15.81 5.06
CA GLY A 150 18.46 16.55 3.98
C GLY A 150 17.54 17.45 3.15
N PHE A 151 16.23 17.18 3.16
CA PHE A 151 15.26 17.83 2.27
C PHE A 151 14.41 18.91 2.95
N VAL A 152 14.05 18.75 4.23
CA VAL A 152 13.14 19.67 4.93
C VAL A 152 13.94 20.65 5.78
N PRO A 153 13.78 21.97 5.58
CA PRO A 153 14.43 22.97 6.42
C PRO A 153 14.09 22.79 7.91
N SER A 154 15.06 23.07 8.76
CA SER A 154 14.91 23.08 10.22
C SER A 154 15.57 24.33 10.81
N GLU A 155 15.30 24.63 12.09
CA GLU A 155 15.96 25.75 12.78
C GLU A 155 17.50 25.62 12.74
N ALA A 156 18.02 24.40 12.89
CA ALA A 156 19.46 24.13 12.81
C ALA A 156 20.00 24.14 11.37
N LYS A 157 19.13 23.91 10.36
CA LYS A 157 19.48 23.82 8.94
C LYS A 157 18.43 24.54 8.08
N PRO A 158 18.45 25.88 8.02
CA PRO A 158 17.42 26.64 7.32
C PRO A 158 17.56 26.57 5.79
N VAL A 159 18.76 26.26 5.30
CA VAL A 159 19.06 26.13 3.86
C VAL A 159 19.26 24.65 3.53
N VAL A 160 18.47 24.15 2.59
CA VAL A 160 18.54 22.76 2.09
C VAL A 160 18.94 22.74 0.62
N ASP A 161 19.40 21.58 0.15
CA ASP A 161 19.89 21.43 -1.22
C ASP A 161 18.76 21.34 -2.25
N ALA A 162 18.52 22.43 -2.98
CA ALA A 162 17.52 22.48 -4.05
C ALA A 162 17.87 21.63 -5.29
N GLN A 163 19.14 21.23 -5.45
CA GLN A 163 19.64 20.48 -6.61
C GLN A 163 20.15 19.09 -6.21
N CYS A 164 19.45 18.44 -5.29
CA CYS A 164 19.77 17.07 -4.87
C CYS A 164 19.69 16.09 -6.06
N PHE A 165 20.46 15.00 -5.98
CA PHE A 165 20.46 13.93 -6.99
C PHE A 165 19.69 12.72 -6.47
N GLN A 166 18.81 12.17 -7.29
CA GLN A 166 17.96 11.02 -6.94
C GLN A 166 18.31 9.83 -7.84
N TRP A 167 18.35 8.64 -7.25
CA TRP A 167 18.56 7.40 -7.99
C TRP A 167 17.68 6.28 -7.43
N ALA A 168 17.06 5.53 -8.32
CA ALA A 168 16.17 4.41 -8.03
C ALA A 168 16.53 3.20 -8.89
N ALA A 169 16.46 1.99 -8.33
CA ALA A 169 16.75 0.76 -9.07
C ALA A 169 15.75 0.50 -10.22
N ASP A 170 14.51 0.97 -10.10
CA ASP A 170 13.47 0.89 -11.13
C ASP A 170 13.55 2.03 -12.17
N GLY A 171 14.47 2.99 -11.98
CA GLY A 171 14.60 4.17 -12.83
C GLY A 171 13.45 5.18 -12.72
N LEU A 172 12.52 4.98 -11.78
CA LEU A 172 11.37 5.86 -11.61
C LEU A 172 11.75 7.07 -10.76
N ALA A 173 11.36 8.26 -11.23
CA ALA A 173 11.40 9.46 -10.41
C ALA A 173 10.32 9.35 -9.30
N TRP A 174 10.61 9.91 -8.13
CA TRP A 174 9.62 10.05 -7.05
C TRP A 174 9.63 11.47 -6.48
N ASP A 175 8.56 11.78 -5.74
CA ASP A 175 8.46 13.02 -4.99
C ASP A 175 9.23 12.91 -3.66
N LEU A 176 10.24 13.77 -3.47
CA LEU A 176 11.02 13.84 -2.23
C LEU A 176 10.21 14.40 -1.07
N PHE A 177 9.24 15.28 -1.33
CA PHE A 177 8.37 15.79 -0.29
C PHE A 177 7.54 14.66 0.30
N GLU A 178 6.88 13.85 -0.53
CA GLU A 178 6.15 12.67 -0.09
C GLU A 178 7.07 11.67 0.61
N ALA A 179 8.25 11.39 0.03
CA ALA A 179 9.22 10.48 0.63
C ALA A 179 9.74 10.96 1.99
N SER A 180 9.71 12.26 2.29
CA SER A 180 10.11 12.85 3.57
C SER A 180 9.00 12.86 4.63
N GLN A 181 7.76 12.52 4.26
CA GLN A 181 6.65 12.45 5.21
C GLN A 181 6.73 11.17 6.03
N GLU A 182 6.47 11.31 7.33
CA GLU A 182 6.41 10.17 8.22
C GLU A 182 5.11 9.38 7.96
N PRO A 183 5.20 8.07 7.63
CA PRO A 183 4.02 7.24 7.52
C PRO A 183 3.28 7.20 8.87
N PHE A 184 1.96 7.24 8.83
CA PHE A 184 1.16 7.11 10.04
C PHE A 184 1.43 5.75 10.70
N ARG A 185 1.84 5.78 11.96
CA ARG A 185 2.01 4.60 12.83
C ARG A 185 1.34 4.87 14.15
N ALA A 186 0.28 4.11 14.43
CA ALA A 186 -0.57 4.31 15.61
C ALA A 186 0.24 4.36 16.92
N ASP A 187 1.18 3.43 17.12
CA ASP A 187 2.03 3.41 18.32
C ASP A 187 2.97 4.62 18.42
N SER A 188 3.61 5.02 17.33
CA SER A 188 4.50 6.19 17.30
C SER A 188 3.74 7.48 17.54
N TRP A 189 2.50 7.58 17.06
CA TRP A 189 1.62 8.71 17.32
C TRP A 189 1.16 8.75 18.78
N ARG A 190 0.76 7.59 19.35
CA ARG A 190 0.40 7.47 20.76
C ARG A 190 1.57 7.87 21.68
N GLN A 191 2.79 7.37 21.41
CA GLN A 191 3.97 7.73 22.20
C GLN A 191 4.30 9.23 22.12
N ARG A 192 4.15 9.84 20.95
CA ARG A 192 4.30 11.30 20.79
C ARG A 192 3.25 12.05 21.60
N ARG A 193 2.01 11.57 21.61
CA ARG A 193 0.94 12.15 22.41
C ARG A 193 1.26 12.05 23.90
N GLU A 194 1.67 10.88 24.39
CA GLU A 194 2.08 10.68 25.79
C GLU A 194 3.23 11.61 26.18
N LYS A 195 4.23 11.81 25.31
CA LYS A 195 5.32 12.76 25.54
C LYS A 195 4.82 14.20 25.62
N LYS A 196 3.91 14.60 24.73
CA LYS A 196 3.28 15.93 24.75
C LYS A 196 2.47 16.16 26.02
N ASP A 197 1.69 15.18 26.46
CA ASP A 197 0.89 15.29 27.68
C ASP A 197 1.81 15.44 28.92
N LYS A 198 2.89 14.66 29.02
CA LYS A 198 3.91 14.80 30.08
C LYS A 198 4.57 16.18 30.08
N GLN A 199 4.90 16.71 28.89
CA GLN A 199 5.48 18.05 28.77
C GLN A 199 4.48 19.14 29.16
N ALA A 200 3.22 19.01 28.75
CA ALA A 200 2.18 19.97 29.10
C ALA A 200 1.93 20.01 30.61
N GLU A 201 1.91 18.85 31.26
CA GLU A 201 1.77 18.75 32.71
C GLU A 201 2.94 19.46 33.44
N ALA A 202 4.17 19.25 32.96
CA ALA A 202 5.35 19.94 33.49
C ALA A 202 5.30 21.47 33.28
N GLU A 203 4.70 21.93 32.17
CA GLU A 203 4.58 23.35 31.84
C GLU A 203 3.27 23.99 32.35
N GLY A 204 2.38 23.22 32.99
CA GLY A 204 1.05 23.69 33.41
C GLY A 204 0.12 24.08 32.25
N LYS A 205 0.35 23.56 31.04
CA LYS A 205 -0.42 23.87 29.84
C LYS A 205 -1.47 22.79 29.57
N SER A 206 -2.66 23.20 29.14
CA SER A 206 -3.67 22.26 28.65
C SER A 206 -3.47 21.97 27.16
N ILE A 207 -3.52 20.69 26.78
CA ILE A 207 -3.45 20.25 25.37
C ILE A 207 -4.75 19.51 25.03
N GLY A 208 -5.45 19.95 23.98
CA GLY A 208 -6.67 19.31 23.51
C GLY A 208 -6.42 17.91 22.94
N PHE A 209 -7.35 16.97 23.12
CA PHE A 209 -7.32 15.65 22.50
C PHE A 209 -8.06 15.69 21.14
N THR A 210 -7.45 15.15 20.09
CA THR A 210 -7.96 15.26 18.71
C THR A 210 -8.55 13.96 18.17
N LYS A 211 -9.26 14.01 17.04
CA LYS A 211 -9.73 12.80 16.33
C LYS A 211 -8.57 11.89 15.92
N LEU A 212 -7.43 12.47 15.51
CA LEU A 212 -6.25 11.70 15.12
C LEU A 212 -5.61 10.98 16.32
N ASP A 213 -5.62 11.61 17.50
CA ASP A 213 -5.19 10.96 18.74
C ASP A 213 -6.10 9.77 19.07
N LEU A 214 -7.43 9.93 18.91
CA LEU A 214 -8.39 8.84 19.09
C LEU A 214 -8.12 7.69 18.11
N LEU A 215 -7.93 7.99 16.83
CA LEU A 215 -7.64 6.99 15.79
C LEU A 215 -6.38 6.19 16.17
N SER A 216 -5.29 6.87 16.53
CA SER A 216 -4.06 6.21 16.97
C SER A 216 -4.25 5.34 18.22
N LEU A 217 -5.11 5.76 19.15
CA LEU A 217 -5.40 5.00 20.36
C LEU A 217 -6.22 3.73 20.04
N VAL A 218 -7.27 3.87 19.22
CA VAL A 218 -8.13 2.75 18.81
C VAL A 218 -7.31 1.64 18.16
N LEU A 219 -6.44 2.00 17.22
CA LEU A 219 -5.59 1.05 16.51
C LEU A 219 -4.52 0.44 17.42
N SER A 220 -3.76 1.28 18.12
CA SER A 220 -2.63 0.78 18.94
C SER A 220 -3.05 -0.03 20.18
N LYS A 221 -4.29 0.10 20.65
CA LYS A 221 -4.85 -0.66 21.78
C LYS A 221 -5.95 -1.64 21.37
N ASN A 222 -6.20 -1.81 20.07
CA ASN A 222 -7.23 -2.69 19.51
C ASN A 222 -8.63 -2.47 20.12
N LEU A 223 -9.05 -1.21 20.26
CA LEU A 223 -10.31 -0.81 20.91
C LEU A 223 -11.47 -0.79 19.90
N ARG A 224 -11.77 -1.94 19.28
CA ARG A 224 -12.73 -2.07 18.16
C ARG A 224 -14.21 -1.86 18.52
N THR A 225 -14.54 -1.55 19.78
CA THR A 225 -15.94 -1.32 20.18
C THR A 225 -16.05 -0.12 21.13
N LYS A 226 -17.18 0.59 21.05
CA LYS A 226 -17.46 1.74 21.92
C LYS A 226 -17.29 1.41 23.40
N ARG A 227 -17.71 0.21 23.83
CA ARG A 227 -17.58 -0.22 25.23
C ARG A 227 -16.12 -0.37 25.64
N LYS A 228 -15.29 -1.04 24.83
CA LYS A 228 -13.85 -1.18 25.10
C LYS A 228 -13.16 0.19 25.17
N LEU A 229 -13.49 1.10 24.26
CA LEU A 229 -12.95 2.46 24.24
C LEU A 229 -13.33 3.24 25.51
N LEU A 230 -14.60 3.21 25.92
CA LEU A 230 -15.05 3.91 27.13
C LEU A 230 -14.44 3.32 28.40
N THR A 231 -14.35 1.98 28.52
CA THR A 231 -13.68 1.32 29.65
C THR A 231 -12.21 1.70 29.73
N TYR A 232 -11.51 1.72 28.59
CA TYR A 232 -10.12 2.17 28.55
C TYR A 232 -9.99 3.62 29.02
N ALA A 233 -10.89 4.51 28.59
CA ALA A 233 -10.87 5.92 28.96
C ALA A 233 -11.16 6.17 30.45
N GLN A 234 -12.03 5.38 31.04
CA GLN A 234 -12.31 5.43 32.48
C GLN A 234 -11.09 5.01 33.31
N ASN A 235 -10.38 3.97 32.88
CA ASN A 235 -9.27 3.41 33.66
C ASN A 235 -7.91 4.08 33.39
N HIS A 236 -7.69 4.60 32.18
CA HIS A 236 -6.38 5.05 31.71
C HIS A 236 -6.41 6.38 30.94
N GLY A 237 -7.58 7.00 30.78
CA GLY A 237 -7.73 8.21 29.97
C GLY A 237 -7.24 9.46 30.69
N THR A 238 -6.53 10.33 29.97
CA THR A 238 -6.23 11.69 30.44
C THR A 238 -7.50 12.54 30.47
N VAL A 239 -7.51 13.61 31.26
CA VAL A 239 -8.66 14.52 31.35
C VAL A 239 -9.09 15.07 29.97
N PRO A 240 -8.18 15.52 29.07
CA PRO A 240 -8.57 15.93 27.72
C PRO A 240 -9.22 14.81 26.90
N MET A 241 -8.75 13.57 27.04
CA MET A 241 -9.31 12.41 26.34
C MET A 241 -10.72 12.09 26.84
N GLN A 242 -10.92 12.05 28.16
CA GLN A 242 -12.24 11.81 28.76
C GLN A 242 -13.24 12.90 28.35
N SER A 243 -12.82 14.17 28.36
CA SER A 243 -13.63 15.30 27.91
C SER A 243 -14.00 15.17 26.43
N PHE A 244 -13.03 14.83 25.56
CA PHE A 244 -13.27 14.61 24.14
C PHE A 244 -14.28 13.49 23.89
N LEU A 245 -14.13 12.35 24.57
CA LEU A 245 -15.01 11.19 24.41
C LEU A 245 -16.42 11.46 24.93
N SER A 246 -16.55 12.20 26.04
CA SER A 246 -17.84 12.64 26.57
C SER A 246 -18.56 13.54 25.57
N LYS A 247 -17.87 14.55 25.02
CA LYS A 247 -18.43 15.47 24.01
C LYS A 247 -18.88 14.78 22.74
N HIS A 248 -18.19 13.71 22.31
CA HIS A 248 -18.47 13.02 21.05
C HIS A 248 -19.10 11.63 21.25
N GLN A 249 -19.71 11.36 22.40
CA GLN A 249 -20.16 10.01 22.78
C GLN A 249 -21.09 9.33 21.75
N ARG A 250 -21.93 10.12 21.06
CA ARG A 250 -22.84 9.63 20.01
C ARG A 250 -22.12 9.23 18.71
N ARG A 251 -21.00 9.90 18.39
CA ARG A 251 -20.20 9.68 17.17
C ARG A 251 -19.05 8.69 17.36
N LEU A 252 -18.87 8.15 18.57
CA LEU A 252 -17.79 7.17 18.81
C LEU A 252 -17.86 5.92 17.91
N PRO A 253 -19.03 5.36 17.56
CA PRO A 253 -19.09 4.25 16.60
C PRO A 253 -18.49 4.62 15.24
N GLU A 254 -18.89 5.76 14.68
CA GLU A 254 -18.34 6.33 13.42
C GLU A 254 -16.81 6.49 13.52
N PHE A 255 -16.30 7.07 14.61
CA PHE A 255 -14.84 7.25 14.76
C PHE A 255 -14.06 5.94 14.90
N ILE A 256 -14.69 4.88 15.42
CA ILE A 256 -14.08 3.55 15.49
C ILE A 256 -14.09 2.91 14.10
N GLU A 257 -15.20 3.02 13.36
CA GLU A 257 -15.31 2.56 11.98
C GLU A 257 -14.27 3.25 11.09
N ASP A 258 -14.19 4.59 11.13
CA ASP A 258 -13.17 5.37 10.40
C ASP A 258 -11.74 4.90 10.71
N ALA A 259 -11.47 4.54 11.97
CA ALA A 259 -10.14 4.07 12.37
C ALA A 259 -9.85 2.69 11.77
N LEU A 260 -10.83 1.79 11.77
CA LEU A 260 -10.69 0.45 11.19
C LEU A 260 -10.56 0.51 9.66
N GLU A 261 -11.33 1.38 9.00
CA GLU A 261 -11.19 1.67 7.58
C GLU A 261 -9.80 2.23 7.27
N TRP A 262 -9.29 3.15 8.10
CA TRP A 262 -7.92 3.66 7.95
C TRP A 262 -6.85 2.55 8.10
N GLU A 263 -7.07 1.58 8.99
CA GLU A 263 -6.18 0.42 9.18
C GLU A 263 -6.22 -0.53 7.98
N SER A 264 -7.39 -0.79 7.40
CA SER A 264 -7.57 -1.70 6.27
C SER A 264 -7.28 -1.07 4.91
N ALA A 265 -7.34 0.27 4.80
CA ALA A 265 -7.20 1.00 3.54
C ALA A 265 -5.99 0.58 2.67
N PRO A 266 -4.76 0.37 3.21
CA PRO A 266 -3.65 -0.10 2.38
C PRO A 266 -3.86 -1.49 1.79
N ALA A 267 -4.47 -2.40 2.56
CA ALA A 267 -4.75 -3.76 2.09
C ALA A 267 -5.91 -3.77 1.09
N GLU A 268 -6.96 -2.99 1.35
CA GLU A 268 -8.09 -2.84 0.44
C GLU A 268 -7.68 -2.17 -0.87
N SER A 269 -6.87 -1.11 -0.81
CA SER A 269 -6.30 -0.45 -1.99
C SER A 269 -5.46 -1.42 -2.84
N ALA A 270 -4.64 -2.27 -2.21
CA ALA A 270 -3.89 -3.30 -2.93
C ALA A 270 -4.81 -4.31 -3.64
N VAL A 271 -5.97 -4.64 -3.05
CA VAL A 271 -7.00 -5.52 -3.65
C VAL A 271 -7.77 -4.82 -4.78
N GLU A 272 -7.96 -3.50 -4.68
CA GLU A 272 -8.59 -2.69 -5.73
C GLU A 272 -7.70 -2.54 -6.97
N GLU A 273 -6.37 -2.51 -6.79
CA GLU A 273 -5.40 -2.48 -7.88
C GLU A 273 -5.34 -3.80 -8.67
N LEU A 274 -5.69 -4.92 -8.03
CA LEU A 274 -5.73 -6.22 -8.69
C LEU A 274 -6.86 -6.30 -9.70
N THR A 275 -6.57 -6.84 -10.89
CA THR A 275 -7.63 -7.14 -11.84
C THR A 275 -8.54 -8.24 -11.31
N ASP A 276 -9.79 -8.29 -11.78
CA ASP A 276 -10.73 -9.35 -11.38
C ASP A 276 -10.18 -10.76 -11.70
N TRP A 277 -9.35 -10.87 -12.73
CA TRP A 277 -8.68 -12.11 -13.10
C TRP A 277 -7.50 -12.45 -12.17
N ASP A 278 -6.71 -11.46 -11.75
CA ASP A 278 -5.61 -11.68 -10.82
C ASP A 278 -6.12 -12.16 -9.46
N LEU A 279 -7.24 -11.61 -8.98
CA LEU A 279 -7.90 -12.11 -7.77
C LEU A 279 -8.32 -13.58 -7.89
N LEU A 280 -8.92 -13.95 -9.02
CA LEU A 280 -9.31 -15.33 -9.27
C LEU A 280 -8.10 -16.25 -9.27
N CYS A 281 -7.01 -15.86 -9.94
CA CYS A 281 -5.77 -16.64 -9.98
C CYS A 281 -5.15 -16.77 -8.59
N GLN A 282 -5.04 -15.67 -7.84
CA GLN A 282 -4.52 -15.70 -6.48
C GLN A 282 -5.34 -16.62 -5.56
N ALA A 283 -6.67 -16.59 -5.67
CA ALA A 283 -7.55 -17.47 -4.91
C ALA A 283 -7.42 -18.94 -5.34
N ALA A 284 -7.25 -19.21 -6.63
CA ALA A 284 -7.05 -20.56 -7.16
C ALA A 284 -5.71 -21.17 -6.73
N ASP A 285 -4.68 -20.34 -6.52
CA ASP A 285 -3.36 -20.78 -6.03
C ASP A 285 -3.35 -21.05 -4.52
N GLN A 286 -4.36 -20.59 -3.77
CA GLN A 286 -4.47 -20.90 -2.34
C GLN A 286 -4.93 -22.35 -2.13
N PRO A 287 -4.42 -23.04 -1.09
CA PRO A 287 -4.95 -24.34 -0.72
C PRO A 287 -6.43 -24.20 -0.33
N CYS A 288 -7.24 -25.17 -0.76
CA CYS A 288 -8.65 -25.20 -0.38
C CYS A 288 -8.77 -25.22 1.15
N PRO A 289 -9.59 -24.36 1.77
CA PRO A 289 -9.75 -24.33 3.24
C PRO A 289 -10.31 -25.64 3.80
N HIS A 290 -10.94 -26.47 2.96
CA HIS A 290 -11.46 -27.79 3.31
C HIS A 290 -10.49 -28.94 2.98
N GLY A 291 -9.30 -28.64 2.48
CA GLY A 291 -8.28 -29.62 2.08
C GLY A 291 -8.75 -30.57 0.97
N ASP A 292 -8.17 -31.77 0.95
CA ASP A 292 -8.44 -32.78 -0.08
C ASP A 292 -9.85 -33.39 0.00
N GLN A 293 -10.52 -33.26 1.15
CA GLN A 293 -11.87 -33.75 1.40
C GLN A 293 -12.95 -32.69 1.14
N CYS A 294 -12.65 -31.72 0.27
CA CYS A 294 -13.57 -30.66 -0.07
C CYS A 294 -14.85 -31.22 -0.74
N VAL A 295 -15.94 -31.23 0.02
CA VAL A 295 -17.26 -31.70 -0.44
C VAL A 295 -17.75 -30.86 -1.62
N TYR A 296 -17.44 -29.57 -1.61
CA TYR A 296 -17.81 -28.65 -2.68
C TYR A 296 -17.12 -28.99 -4.01
N LYS A 297 -15.81 -29.25 -3.98
CA LYS A 297 -15.06 -29.71 -5.17
C LYS A 297 -15.65 -31.02 -5.70
N THR A 298 -15.91 -31.98 -4.81
CA THR A 298 -16.51 -33.26 -5.16
C THR A 298 -17.88 -33.08 -5.84
N ALA A 299 -18.72 -32.19 -5.32
CA ALA A 299 -20.01 -31.86 -5.92
C ALA A 299 -19.86 -31.22 -7.31
N CYS A 300 -18.93 -30.29 -7.48
CA CYS A 300 -18.62 -29.68 -8.78
C CYS A 300 -18.17 -30.73 -9.80
N ASP A 301 -17.28 -31.64 -9.42
CA ASP A 301 -16.79 -32.72 -10.27
C ASP A 301 -17.95 -33.62 -10.72
N GLN A 302 -18.84 -34.02 -9.79
CA GLN A 302 -20.03 -34.80 -10.09
C GLN A 302 -21.01 -34.07 -11.03
N ILE A 303 -21.20 -32.76 -10.85
CA ILE A 303 -22.06 -31.95 -11.74
C ILE A 303 -21.52 -32.00 -13.18
N PHE A 304 -20.22 -31.85 -13.37
CA PHE A 304 -19.62 -31.93 -14.71
C PHE A 304 -19.66 -33.35 -15.29
N GLU A 305 -19.40 -34.38 -14.47
CA GLU A 305 -19.46 -35.77 -14.89
C GLU A 305 -20.87 -36.15 -15.39
N LEU A 306 -21.91 -35.85 -14.61
CA LEU A 306 -23.30 -36.15 -14.95
C LEU A 306 -23.80 -35.39 -16.18
N ASN A 307 -23.17 -34.27 -16.54
CA ASN A 307 -23.54 -33.43 -17.68
C ASN A 307 -22.50 -33.44 -18.82
N ALA A 308 -21.55 -34.38 -18.81
CA ALA A 308 -20.40 -34.38 -19.73
C ALA A 308 -20.79 -34.40 -21.22
N ALA A 309 -21.97 -34.92 -21.57
CA ALA A 309 -22.46 -34.95 -22.95
C ALA A 309 -22.85 -33.57 -23.51
N SER A 310 -23.18 -32.60 -22.66
CA SER A 310 -23.72 -31.29 -23.06
C SER A 310 -22.98 -30.11 -22.43
N PHE A 311 -22.14 -30.36 -21.44
CA PHE A 311 -21.55 -29.32 -20.61
C PHE A 311 -20.09 -29.66 -20.27
N SER A 312 -19.18 -28.79 -20.67
CA SER A 312 -17.73 -28.94 -20.44
C SER A 312 -17.22 -27.86 -19.49
N TRP A 313 -16.46 -28.29 -18.48
CA TRP A 313 -15.81 -27.38 -17.53
C TRP A 313 -14.80 -26.45 -18.22
N VAL A 314 -14.06 -26.95 -19.22
CA VAL A 314 -13.09 -26.16 -19.98
C VAL A 314 -13.79 -25.05 -20.75
N SER A 315 -14.88 -25.38 -21.45
CA SER A 315 -15.66 -24.40 -22.21
C SER A 315 -16.25 -23.33 -21.30
N LEU A 316 -16.75 -23.71 -20.13
CA LEU A 316 -17.22 -22.76 -19.14
C LEU A 316 -16.09 -21.86 -18.61
N ALA A 317 -14.94 -22.43 -18.25
CA ALA A 317 -13.80 -21.68 -17.74
C ALA A 317 -13.29 -20.65 -18.77
N VAL A 318 -13.20 -21.03 -20.05
CA VAL A 318 -12.82 -20.12 -21.15
C VAL A 318 -13.83 -18.99 -21.32
N ALA A 319 -15.14 -19.30 -21.26
CA ALA A 319 -16.19 -18.29 -21.37
C ALA A 319 -16.15 -17.31 -20.20
N LEU A 320 -16.02 -17.81 -18.96
CA LEU A 320 -15.90 -16.98 -17.76
C LEU A 320 -14.64 -16.11 -17.82
N ARG A 321 -13.48 -16.68 -18.14
CA ARG A 321 -12.23 -15.91 -18.32
C ARG A 321 -12.40 -14.79 -19.33
N SER A 322 -12.99 -15.09 -20.49
CA SER A 322 -13.17 -14.11 -21.56
C SER A 322 -14.04 -12.93 -21.11
N VAL A 323 -15.06 -13.19 -20.28
CA VAL A 323 -15.97 -12.16 -19.78
C VAL A 323 -15.38 -11.41 -18.57
N ILE A 324 -14.63 -12.08 -17.70
CA ILE A 324 -13.95 -11.45 -16.55
C ILE A 324 -12.83 -10.52 -17.01
N VAL A 325 -11.95 -10.99 -17.90
CA VAL A 325 -10.77 -10.22 -18.36
C VAL A 325 -11.18 -9.03 -19.23
N SER A 326 -12.28 -9.18 -19.96
CA SER A 326 -12.47 -8.46 -21.22
C SER A 326 -13.88 -7.84 -21.33
N GLY A 327 -14.78 -8.21 -20.43
CA GLY A 327 -16.18 -7.81 -20.43
C GLY A 327 -17.03 -8.53 -21.48
N PRO A 328 -18.36 -8.45 -21.35
CA PRO A 328 -19.28 -8.92 -22.38
C PRO A 328 -19.04 -8.19 -23.71
N SER A 329 -19.33 -8.88 -24.81
CA SER A 329 -19.46 -8.24 -26.13
C SER A 329 -20.27 -9.14 -27.07
N LYS A 330 -20.62 -8.65 -28.25
CA LYS A 330 -21.25 -9.46 -29.31
C LYS A 330 -20.49 -10.75 -29.63
N THR A 331 -19.15 -10.75 -29.51
CA THR A 331 -18.27 -11.91 -29.75
C THR A 331 -17.86 -12.64 -28.47
N ARG A 332 -18.07 -12.05 -27.29
CA ARG A 332 -17.75 -12.61 -25.96
C ARG A 332 -19.05 -12.74 -25.19
N ARG A 333 -19.77 -13.83 -25.47
CA ARG A 333 -21.09 -14.08 -24.90
C ARG A 333 -20.97 -14.44 -23.43
N VAL A 334 -21.87 -13.86 -22.64
CA VAL A 334 -22.03 -14.19 -21.23
C VAL A 334 -22.52 -15.65 -21.08
N PRO A 335 -21.84 -16.51 -20.32
CA PRO A 335 -22.27 -17.89 -20.14
C PRO A 335 -23.58 -17.94 -19.35
N PHE A 336 -24.56 -18.64 -19.89
CA PHE A 336 -25.91 -18.78 -19.31
C PHE A 336 -26.11 -20.23 -18.84
N LEU A 337 -26.35 -20.48 -17.56
CA LEU A 337 -26.71 -21.83 -17.10
C LEU A 337 -28.21 -21.96 -16.96
N VAL A 338 -28.74 -22.98 -17.62
CA VAL A 338 -30.16 -23.34 -17.58
C VAL A 338 -30.29 -24.77 -17.10
N GLY A 339 -31.19 -24.99 -16.15
CA GLY A 339 -31.43 -26.32 -15.60
C GLY A 339 -32.56 -26.27 -14.59
N SER A 340 -33.12 -27.43 -14.26
CA SER A 340 -34.12 -27.55 -13.19
C SER A 340 -33.54 -27.11 -11.85
N THR A 341 -34.40 -26.89 -10.86
CA THR A 341 -33.97 -26.74 -9.47
C THR A 341 -33.10 -27.93 -9.05
N ASN A 342 -32.12 -27.70 -8.18
CA ASN A 342 -31.15 -28.70 -7.68
C ASN A 342 -30.21 -29.30 -8.73
N SER A 343 -30.06 -28.68 -9.91
CA SER A 343 -29.09 -29.12 -10.92
C SER A 343 -27.65 -28.60 -10.69
N GLY A 344 -27.34 -28.09 -9.49
CA GLY A 344 -25.99 -27.60 -9.13
C GLY A 344 -25.56 -26.26 -9.77
N LYS A 345 -26.49 -25.47 -10.32
CA LYS A 345 -26.17 -24.20 -11.02
C LYS A 345 -25.49 -23.18 -10.10
N SER A 346 -26.14 -22.85 -8.99
CA SER A 346 -25.64 -21.89 -8.01
C SER A 346 -24.39 -22.45 -7.33
N THR A 347 -24.34 -23.76 -7.09
CA THR A 347 -23.13 -24.45 -6.61
C THR A 347 -21.91 -24.17 -7.46
N LEU A 348 -21.98 -24.02 -8.79
CA LEU A 348 -20.79 -23.73 -9.61
C LEU A 348 -20.28 -22.28 -9.53
N LEU A 349 -21.01 -21.37 -8.88
CA LEU A 349 -20.81 -19.93 -9.01
C LEU A 349 -20.93 -19.10 -7.75
N GLU A 350 -21.62 -19.58 -6.72
CA GLU A 350 -21.75 -18.86 -5.44
C GLU A 350 -20.38 -18.52 -4.83
N SER A 351 -19.33 -19.28 -5.17
CA SER A 351 -17.96 -18.96 -4.78
C SER A 351 -17.48 -17.58 -5.25
N PHE A 352 -18.11 -16.99 -6.27
CA PHE A 352 -17.78 -15.63 -6.73
C PHE A 352 -18.16 -14.55 -5.71
N ASP A 353 -19.13 -14.80 -4.83
CA ASP A 353 -19.46 -13.89 -3.72
C ASP A 353 -18.34 -13.89 -2.68
N SER A 354 -17.77 -15.06 -2.40
CA SER A 354 -16.59 -15.17 -1.53
C SER A 354 -15.35 -14.58 -2.18
N LEU A 355 -15.20 -14.71 -3.51
CA LEU A 355 -14.04 -14.19 -4.25
C LEU A 355 -14.03 -12.66 -4.34
N PHE A 356 -15.14 -12.06 -4.74
CA PHE A 356 -15.22 -10.62 -4.97
C PHE A 356 -15.78 -9.85 -3.78
N GLY A 357 -16.46 -10.53 -2.86
CA GLY A 357 -17.23 -9.96 -1.75
C GLY A 357 -18.69 -9.68 -2.15
N GLU A 358 -19.64 -10.04 -1.29
CA GLU A 358 -21.09 -9.84 -1.51
C GLU A 358 -21.44 -8.39 -1.90
N VAL A 359 -20.74 -7.41 -1.29
CA VAL A 359 -20.93 -5.98 -1.59
C VAL A 359 -20.46 -5.58 -2.99
N ASN A 360 -19.59 -6.38 -3.61
CA ASN A 360 -19.02 -6.13 -4.94
C ASN A 360 -19.64 -7.03 -6.02
N VAL A 361 -20.50 -7.97 -5.66
CA VAL A 361 -21.31 -8.75 -6.60
C VAL A 361 -22.69 -8.10 -6.75
N PHE A 362 -23.18 -8.01 -7.99
CA PHE A 362 -24.51 -7.50 -8.30
C PHE A 362 -25.45 -8.68 -8.56
N HIS A 363 -26.31 -8.98 -7.58
CA HIS A 363 -27.18 -10.15 -7.63
C HIS A 363 -28.43 -9.96 -8.45
N LEU A 364 -29.30 -9.03 -8.09
CA LEU A 364 -30.55 -8.82 -8.83
C LEU A 364 -30.94 -7.35 -8.82
N PRO A 365 -31.58 -6.86 -9.90
CA PRO A 365 -32.26 -5.58 -9.87
C PRO A 365 -33.31 -5.53 -8.76
N ALA A 366 -33.42 -4.40 -8.06
CA ALA A 366 -34.39 -4.26 -6.98
C ALA A 366 -35.83 -4.14 -7.55
N LEU A 367 -36.65 -5.18 -7.35
CA LEU A 367 -38.06 -5.15 -7.77
C LEU A 367 -38.90 -4.11 -7.00
N THR A 368 -38.48 -3.75 -5.79
CA THR A 368 -39.15 -2.76 -4.94
C THR A 368 -38.93 -1.32 -5.39
N ASP A 369 -37.88 -1.05 -6.16
CA ASP A 369 -37.52 0.28 -6.67
C ASP A 369 -37.40 0.25 -8.19
N LYS A 370 -38.55 0.16 -8.86
CA LYS A 370 -38.66 0.00 -10.32
C LYS A 370 -37.91 1.08 -11.10
N ARG A 371 -37.91 2.31 -10.60
CA ARG A 371 -37.26 3.47 -11.26
C ARG A 371 -35.75 3.43 -11.15
N PHE A 372 -35.21 2.89 -10.05
CA PHE A 372 -33.77 2.90 -9.79
C PHE A 372 -33.20 1.50 -9.58
N ALA A 373 -33.80 0.50 -10.23
CA ALA A 373 -33.52 -0.91 -9.99
C ALA A 373 -32.06 -1.32 -10.24
N LEU A 374 -31.38 -0.63 -11.17
CA LEU A 374 -29.97 -0.85 -11.50
C LEU A 374 -29.00 0.09 -10.77
N ARG A 375 -29.47 1.01 -9.91
CA ARG A 375 -28.61 2.01 -9.25
C ARG A 375 -27.46 1.36 -8.47
N ASN A 376 -27.72 0.22 -7.84
CA ASN A 376 -26.70 -0.49 -7.08
C ASN A 376 -25.61 -1.13 -7.97
N TRP A 377 -25.84 -1.27 -9.27
CA TRP A 377 -24.84 -1.74 -10.22
C TRP A 377 -23.71 -0.71 -10.41
N LEU A 378 -24.01 0.59 -10.24
CA LEU A 378 -23.02 1.66 -10.33
C LEU A 378 -22.03 1.70 -9.16
N ARG A 379 -22.29 0.97 -8.07
CA ARG A 379 -21.50 1.03 -6.83
C ARG A 379 -20.33 0.03 -6.84
N HIS A 380 -19.29 0.33 -7.61
CA HIS A 380 -18.01 -0.42 -7.62
C HIS A 380 -18.15 -1.94 -7.76
N LYS A 381 -19.20 -2.41 -8.44
CA LYS A 381 -19.43 -3.84 -8.65
C LYS A 381 -18.32 -4.40 -9.52
N ARG A 382 -17.79 -5.57 -9.14
CA ARG A 382 -16.75 -6.31 -9.86
C ARG A 382 -17.35 -7.41 -10.73
N PHE A 383 -18.47 -7.98 -10.30
CA PHE A 383 -19.12 -9.08 -10.98
C PHE A 383 -20.64 -8.97 -10.91
N VAL A 384 -21.32 -9.49 -11.92
CA VAL A 384 -22.77 -9.56 -11.96
C VAL A 384 -23.18 -11.02 -11.91
N PHE A 385 -23.92 -11.41 -10.87
CA PHE A 385 -24.34 -12.78 -10.64
C PHE A 385 -25.86 -12.85 -10.45
N TRP A 386 -26.58 -12.97 -11.55
CA TRP A 386 -28.04 -12.96 -11.58
C TRP A 386 -28.63 -14.33 -11.34
N ASP A 387 -28.69 -14.74 -10.07
CA ASP A 387 -29.42 -15.96 -9.69
C ASP A 387 -30.95 -15.76 -9.77
N GLU A 388 -31.67 -16.79 -10.17
CA GLU A 388 -33.14 -16.80 -10.33
C GLU A 388 -33.71 -15.72 -11.27
N PHE A 389 -32.90 -15.13 -12.15
CA PHE A 389 -33.34 -14.02 -13.00
C PHE A 389 -34.30 -14.46 -14.10
N LYS A 390 -35.50 -13.86 -14.12
CA LYS A 390 -36.56 -14.11 -15.11
C LYS A 390 -36.78 -12.86 -15.99
N PRO A 391 -36.13 -12.75 -17.17
CA PRO A 391 -36.15 -11.54 -17.98
C PRO A 391 -37.56 -11.01 -18.27
N VAL A 392 -38.50 -11.91 -18.56
CA VAL A 392 -39.91 -11.55 -18.84
C VAL A 392 -40.56 -10.90 -17.61
N GLN A 393 -40.42 -11.51 -16.43
CA GLN A 393 -40.99 -10.98 -15.19
C GLN A 393 -40.39 -9.62 -14.81
N PHE A 394 -39.07 -9.44 -14.99
CA PHE A 394 -38.41 -8.16 -14.70
C PHE A 394 -38.77 -7.08 -15.72
N ALA A 395 -39.03 -7.45 -16.98
CA ALA A 395 -39.52 -6.54 -18.01
C ALA A 395 -40.99 -6.14 -17.76
N GLU A 396 -41.86 -7.10 -17.44
CA GLU A 396 -43.27 -6.85 -17.07
C GLU A 396 -43.40 -6.01 -15.79
N ALA A 397 -42.48 -6.18 -14.85
CA ALA A 397 -42.41 -5.36 -13.65
C ALA A 397 -41.89 -3.93 -13.91
N GLU A 398 -41.53 -3.58 -15.16
CA GLU A 398 -40.90 -2.32 -15.57
C GLU A 398 -39.58 -2.03 -14.84
N CYS A 399 -38.93 -3.08 -14.34
CA CYS A 399 -37.71 -3.00 -13.56
C CYS A 399 -36.45 -3.00 -14.45
N LEU A 400 -36.47 -3.82 -15.51
CA LEU A 400 -35.39 -3.89 -16.49
C LEU A 400 -35.96 -4.14 -17.90
N PRO A 401 -36.07 -3.11 -18.75
CA PRO A 401 -36.51 -3.29 -20.14
C PRO A 401 -35.60 -4.25 -20.92
N ILE A 402 -36.21 -5.12 -21.75
CA ILE A 402 -35.49 -6.09 -22.60
C ILE A 402 -34.35 -5.43 -23.42
N PRO A 403 -34.53 -4.25 -24.05
CA PRO A 403 -33.43 -3.62 -24.79
C PRO A 403 -32.23 -3.26 -23.91
N GLN A 404 -32.44 -2.83 -22.66
CA GLN A 404 -31.36 -2.53 -21.73
C GLN A 404 -30.64 -3.80 -21.28
N PHE A 405 -31.40 -4.86 -20.99
CA PHE A 405 -30.84 -6.19 -20.73
C PHE A 405 -29.92 -6.65 -21.86
N LEU A 406 -30.40 -6.60 -23.11
CA LEU A 406 -29.59 -7.02 -24.27
C LEU A 406 -28.35 -6.15 -24.44
N LYS A 407 -28.45 -4.83 -24.25
CA LYS A 407 -27.29 -3.92 -24.31
C LYS A 407 -26.25 -4.27 -23.25
N ALA A 408 -26.67 -4.50 -22.00
CA ALA A 408 -25.76 -4.87 -20.92
C ALA A 408 -24.99 -6.17 -21.24
N PHE A 409 -25.67 -7.18 -21.78
CA PHE A 409 -25.09 -8.47 -22.11
C PHE A 409 -24.29 -8.50 -23.42
N ASN A 410 -24.52 -7.54 -24.29
CA ASN A 410 -23.72 -7.29 -25.48
C ASN A 410 -22.55 -6.35 -25.21
N GLY A 411 -22.38 -5.85 -23.98
CA GLY A 411 -21.35 -4.88 -23.63
C GLY A 411 -21.50 -3.55 -24.37
N ASP A 412 -22.74 -3.18 -24.72
CA ASP A 412 -23.09 -1.90 -25.34
C ASP A 412 -23.44 -0.85 -24.26
N LEU A 413 -23.42 0.43 -24.64
CA LEU A 413 -23.83 1.53 -23.76
C LEU A 413 -25.35 1.52 -23.54
N PHE A 414 -25.78 1.69 -22.28
CA PHE A 414 -27.17 1.87 -21.90
C PHE A 414 -27.30 2.84 -20.72
N GLU A 415 -28.46 3.47 -20.62
CA GLU A 415 -28.74 4.50 -19.63
C GLU A 415 -29.25 3.87 -18.33
N ILE A 416 -28.62 4.21 -17.20
CA ILE A 416 -29.09 3.85 -15.86
C ILE A 416 -29.75 5.06 -15.22
N GLN A 417 -31.01 4.91 -14.84
CA GLN A 417 -31.74 5.93 -14.09
C GLN A 417 -31.18 6.04 -12.67
N VAL A 418 -30.93 7.27 -12.24
CA VAL A 418 -30.48 7.61 -10.88
C VAL A 418 -31.29 8.77 -10.31
N PRO A 419 -31.45 8.86 -8.99
CA PRO A 419 -32.14 10.01 -8.37
C PRO A 419 -31.44 11.34 -8.70
N GLN A 420 -32.21 12.38 -9.03
CA GLN A 420 -31.68 13.71 -9.39
C GLN A 420 -30.85 14.37 -8.28
N ASN A 421 -31.09 14.00 -7.02
CA ASN A 421 -30.31 14.48 -5.88
C ASN A 421 -28.96 13.77 -5.73
N ALA A 422 -28.70 12.70 -6.49
CA ALA A 422 -27.44 11.96 -6.47
C ALA A 422 -26.53 12.35 -7.65
N HIS A 423 -27.09 12.69 -8.81
CA HIS A 423 -26.35 13.07 -10.02
C HIS A 423 -27.18 14.01 -10.92
N ASP A 424 -26.51 14.81 -11.77
CA ASP A 424 -27.10 15.72 -12.76
C ASP A 424 -27.72 14.97 -13.96
N GLY A 425 -28.61 14.01 -13.71
CA GLY A 425 -29.32 13.22 -14.72
C GLY A 425 -28.98 11.73 -14.71
N ASN A 426 -29.44 11.03 -15.74
CA ASN A 426 -29.18 9.61 -15.93
C ASN A 426 -27.73 9.36 -16.38
N VAL A 427 -27.21 8.18 -16.08
CA VAL A 427 -25.81 7.84 -16.34
C VAL A 427 -25.73 6.91 -17.55
N ASP A 428 -24.99 7.32 -18.59
CA ASP A 428 -24.59 6.41 -19.66
C ASP A 428 -23.56 5.41 -19.13
N PHE A 429 -23.93 4.13 -19.15
CA PHE A 429 -23.17 3.07 -18.53
C PHE A 429 -22.84 1.96 -19.54
N ARG A 430 -21.60 1.46 -19.44
CA ARG A 430 -21.15 0.28 -20.18
C ARG A 430 -20.52 -0.69 -19.19
N TRP A 431 -21.05 -1.89 -19.14
CA TRP A 431 -20.43 -2.94 -18.34
C TRP A 431 -19.24 -3.56 -19.08
N THR A 432 -18.06 -3.49 -18.46
CA THR A 432 -16.79 -3.96 -19.03
C THR A 432 -16.16 -5.11 -18.25
N ARG A 433 -16.85 -5.65 -17.23
CA ARG A 433 -16.34 -6.69 -16.33
C ARG A 433 -17.12 -8.00 -16.44
N GLY A 434 -16.95 -8.92 -15.50
CA GLY A 434 -17.63 -10.22 -15.50
C GLY A 434 -19.15 -10.15 -15.34
N VAL A 435 -19.93 -10.89 -16.14
CA VAL A 435 -21.40 -11.06 -15.99
C VAL A 435 -21.76 -12.53 -16.09
N ARG A 436 -22.73 -12.96 -15.29
CA ARG A 436 -23.40 -14.26 -15.43
C ARG A 436 -24.81 -14.28 -14.85
N PRO A 437 -25.80 -14.76 -15.61
CA PRO A 437 -27.15 -15.05 -15.14
C PRO A 437 -27.41 -16.57 -15.03
N LEU A 438 -28.34 -16.93 -14.16
CA LEU A 438 -28.91 -18.25 -13.99
C LEU A 438 -30.41 -18.18 -14.25
N GLN A 439 -30.95 -19.17 -14.96
CA GLN A 439 -32.40 -19.35 -15.05
C GLN A 439 -32.83 -20.73 -14.55
N PRO A 440 -33.96 -20.79 -13.85
CA PRO A 440 -34.70 -22.04 -13.76
C PRO A 440 -35.20 -22.42 -15.16
N LYS A 441 -35.14 -23.72 -15.49
CA LYS A 441 -35.85 -24.24 -16.67
C LYS A 441 -37.33 -23.89 -16.49
N SER A 442 -37.91 -23.12 -17.41
CA SER A 442 -39.36 -22.94 -17.44
C SER A 442 -40.00 -24.31 -17.62
N GLU A 443 -40.97 -24.67 -16.77
CA GLU A 443 -41.90 -25.74 -17.10
C GLU A 443 -42.44 -25.42 -18.49
N VAL A 444 -42.14 -26.30 -19.45
CA VAL A 444 -42.65 -26.19 -20.80
C VAL A 444 -44.16 -26.19 -20.66
N CYS A 445 -44.83 -25.10 -21.06
CA CYS A 445 -46.26 -25.14 -21.34
C CYS A 445 -46.48 -26.35 -22.26
N SER A 446 -47.06 -27.42 -21.71
CA SER A 446 -47.52 -28.54 -22.50
C SER A 446 -48.33 -27.99 -23.68
N PRO A 447 -48.06 -28.42 -24.92
CA PRO A 447 -48.90 -27.99 -26.03
C PRO A 447 -50.35 -28.34 -25.71
N PRO A 448 -51.33 -27.50 -26.12
CA PRO A 448 -52.73 -27.81 -25.91
C PRO A 448 -53.00 -29.18 -26.54
N GLN A 449 -53.42 -30.14 -25.72
CA GLN A 449 -53.93 -31.40 -26.22
C GLN A 449 -55.18 -31.06 -27.04
N SER A 450 -55.06 -31.16 -28.35
CA SER A 450 -56.20 -31.13 -29.27
C SER A 450 -57.11 -32.31 -28.94
N LEU A 451 -58.34 -32.00 -28.54
CA LEU A 451 -59.48 -32.93 -28.57
C LEU A 451 -59.97 -33.12 -30.00
#